data_AF-A0A7S0M848-F1
#
_entry.id   AF-A0A7S0M848-F1
#
_cell.length_a   1.000
_cell.length_b   1.000
_cell.length_c   1.000
_cell.angle_alpha   90.00
_cell.angle_beta   90.00
_cell.angle_gamma   90.00
#
_symmetry.space_group_name_H-M   'P 1'
#
loop_
_entity.id
_entity.type
_entity.pdbx_description
1 polymer ?
#
loop_
_entity_poly.entity_id
_entity_poly.type
_entity_poly.pdbx_seq_one_letter_code
_entity_poly.pdbx_strand_id
1 'polypeptide(L)'
;GAEPEAMLRALEEAEERNEEGIMIKDADSAYKCGERDTAWLKLKPDYFLHGREEFDVLVVATSYGTGRARSGRCWQYVCAVAEDPPAGAAEPRVFRSFCRVGTGIDRETHARLEAYLDPHSVDYDKAKRKRQADGAWVVTMPSGCQIRFSGSPKEEVHKVVDPRHSVVLSLLADRRIIRSK
;
A
#
# COMPACT_ATOMS: atom_id res chain seq x y z
N GLY A 1 -15.39 3.96 -36.12
CA GLY A 1 -14.68 3.92 -34.83
C GLY A 1 -15.53 4.64 -33.80
N ALA A 2 -15.43 4.30 -32.52
CA ALA A 2 -16.07 5.10 -31.48
C ALA A 2 -15.39 6.47 -31.42
N GLU A 3 -16.17 7.55 -31.44
CA GLU A 3 -15.65 8.90 -31.27
C GLU A 3 -15.04 9.04 -29.86
N PRO A 4 -13.87 9.67 -29.69
CA PRO A 4 -13.21 9.83 -28.39
C PRO A 4 -14.13 10.37 -27.28
N GLU A 5 -15.07 11.24 -27.65
CA GLU A 5 -16.07 11.84 -26.76
C GLU A 5 -17.08 10.82 -26.23
N ALA A 6 -17.44 9.80 -27.00
CA ALA A 6 -18.30 8.72 -26.54
C ALA A 6 -17.59 7.83 -25.52
N MET A 7 -16.27 7.64 -25.68
CA MET A 7 -15.45 6.87 -24.75
C MET A 7 -15.29 7.60 -23.42
N LEU A 8 -15.08 8.92 -23.45
CA LEU A 8 -15.01 9.73 -22.24
C LEU A 8 -16.34 9.74 -21.47
N ARG A 9 -17.47 9.92 -22.16
CA ARG A 9 -18.80 9.81 -21.53
C ARG A 9 -19.04 8.43 -20.91
N ALA A 10 -18.71 7.35 -21.60
CA ALA A 10 -18.85 6.01 -21.06
C ALA A 10 -17.96 5.79 -19.81
N LEU A 11 -16.77 6.41 -19.77
CA LEU A 11 -15.89 6.37 -18.61
C LEU A 11 -16.47 7.17 -17.44
N GLU A 12 -16.98 8.38 -17.68
CA GLU A 12 -17.64 9.22 -16.68
C GLU A 12 -18.86 8.50 -16.06
N GLU A 13 -19.72 7.91 -16.90
CA GLU A 13 -20.86 7.11 -16.44
C GLU A 13 -20.45 5.89 -15.61
N ALA A 14 -19.32 5.25 -15.96
CA ALA A 14 -18.77 4.13 -15.19
C ALA A 14 -18.27 4.59 -13.82
N GLU A 15 -17.62 5.75 -13.75
CA GLU A 15 -17.16 6.37 -12.51
C GLU A 15 -18.33 6.75 -11.58
N GLU A 16 -19.40 7.35 -12.12
CA GLU A 16 -20.62 7.66 -11.36
C GLU A 16 -21.26 6.40 -10.75
N ARG A 17 -21.12 5.25 -11.42
CA ARG A 17 -21.58 3.93 -10.92
C ARG A 17 -20.58 3.25 -9.97
N ASN A 18 -19.46 3.90 -9.63
CA ASN A 18 -18.36 3.33 -8.85
C ASN A 18 -17.75 2.05 -9.49
N GLU A 19 -17.73 1.99 -10.83
CA GLU A 19 -17.07 0.92 -11.58
C GLU A 19 -15.56 1.19 -11.73
N GLU A 20 -14.79 0.16 -12.07
CA GLU A 20 -13.32 0.25 -12.26
C GLU A 20 -12.94 1.11 -13.47
N GLY A 21 -13.81 1.19 -14.47
CA GLY A 21 -13.55 1.78 -15.78
C GLY A 21 -14.21 0.97 -16.89
N ILE A 22 -13.78 1.22 -18.13
CA ILE A 22 -14.38 0.63 -19.34
C ILE A 22 -13.38 -0.25 -20.10
N MET A 23 -13.93 -1.20 -20.87
CA MET A 23 -13.17 -2.01 -21.82
C MET A 23 -13.53 -1.60 -23.25
N ILE A 24 -12.53 -1.30 -24.05
CA ILE A 24 -12.66 -0.96 -25.48
C ILE A 24 -12.14 -2.15 -26.27
N LYS A 25 -12.99 -2.72 -27.12
CA LYS A 25 -12.66 -3.90 -27.93
C LYS A 25 -12.83 -3.59 -29.41
N ASP A 26 -11.85 -4.00 -30.21
CA ASP A 26 -12.00 -4.07 -31.65
C ASP A 26 -12.93 -5.23 -32.01
N ALA A 27 -14.07 -4.90 -32.64
CA ALA A 27 -15.09 -5.88 -33.00
C ALA A 27 -14.61 -6.88 -34.06
N ASP A 28 -13.61 -6.51 -34.87
CA ASP A 28 -13.06 -7.35 -35.92
C ASP A 28 -11.87 -8.19 -35.43
N SER A 29 -11.46 -8.02 -34.17
CA SER A 29 -10.34 -8.77 -33.59
C SER A 29 -10.73 -10.19 -33.19
N ALA A 30 -9.88 -11.16 -33.55
CA ALA A 30 -9.97 -12.52 -33.05
C ALA A 30 -9.48 -12.60 -31.59
N TYR A 31 -10.07 -13.50 -30.81
CA TYR A 31 -9.58 -13.78 -29.45
C TYR A 31 -8.21 -14.47 -29.49
N LYS A 32 -7.24 -13.92 -28.76
CA LYS A 32 -5.90 -14.49 -28.60
C LYS A 32 -5.60 -14.75 -27.13
N CYS A 33 -5.40 -16.02 -26.79
CA CYS A 33 -5.18 -16.43 -25.40
C CYS A 33 -3.81 -15.95 -24.89
N GLY A 34 -3.81 -15.22 -23.77
CA GLY A 34 -2.58 -14.79 -23.08
C GLY A 34 -1.87 -13.59 -23.70
N GLU A 35 -2.36 -13.05 -24.81
CA GLU A 35 -1.78 -11.87 -25.45
C GLU A 35 -2.29 -10.57 -24.80
N ARG A 36 -1.41 -9.58 -24.73
CA ARG A 36 -1.73 -8.19 -24.35
C ARG A 36 -1.49 -7.33 -25.59
N ASP A 37 -2.44 -7.33 -26.51
CA ASP A 37 -2.39 -6.49 -27.71
C ASP A 37 -3.30 -5.26 -27.57
N THR A 38 -3.30 -4.41 -28.60
CA THR A 38 -4.08 -3.17 -28.62
C THR A 38 -5.54 -3.38 -29.03
N ALA A 39 -5.95 -4.62 -29.31
CA ALA A 39 -7.33 -4.90 -29.69
C ALA A 39 -8.28 -4.78 -28.49
N TRP A 40 -7.76 -5.02 -27.27
CA TRP A 40 -8.53 -4.98 -26.03
C TRP A 40 -7.86 -4.01 -25.06
N LEU A 41 -8.36 -2.77 -25.02
CA LEU A 41 -7.85 -1.72 -24.15
C LEU A 41 -8.71 -1.58 -22.90
N LYS A 42 -8.04 -1.45 -21.76
CA LYS A 42 -8.66 -1.06 -20.49
C LYS A 42 -8.45 0.43 -20.28
N LEU A 43 -9.53 1.17 -20.01
CA LEU A 43 -9.46 2.57 -19.67
C LEU A 43 -10.03 2.75 -18.27
N LYS A 44 -9.26 3.39 -17.40
CA LYS A 44 -9.64 3.60 -16.01
C LYS A 44 -9.41 5.06 -15.60
N PRO A 45 -10.22 5.61 -14.67
CA PRO A 45 -10.04 6.98 -14.20
C PRO A 45 -8.66 7.24 -13.58
N ASP A 46 -8.06 6.25 -12.91
CA ASP A 46 -6.76 6.35 -12.23
C ASP A 46 -5.57 6.56 -13.18
N TYR A 47 -5.77 6.41 -14.48
CA TYR A 47 -4.77 6.75 -15.51
C TYR A 47 -4.70 8.26 -15.76
N PHE A 48 -5.73 8.99 -15.35
CA PHE A 48 -5.78 10.44 -15.39
C PHE A 48 -5.45 11.00 -13.99
N LEU A 49 -4.82 12.17 -13.95
CA LEU A 49 -4.33 12.79 -12.69
C LEU A 49 -5.43 13.03 -11.64
N HIS A 50 -6.71 13.04 -12.03
CA HIS A 50 -7.85 13.32 -11.15
C HIS A 50 -8.44 12.08 -10.46
N GLY A 51 -8.06 10.86 -10.86
CA GLY A 51 -8.66 9.61 -10.35
C GLY A 51 -7.84 8.88 -9.28
N ARG A 52 -6.76 9.48 -8.75
CA ARG A 52 -5.91 8.86 -7.74
C ARG A 52 -5.90 9.66 -6.46
N GLU A 53 -5.95 8.96 -5.34
CA GLU A 53 -5.77 9.57 -4.03
C GLU A 53 -4.34 9.38 -3.56
N GLU A 54 -3.84 10.43 -2.90
CA GLU A 54 -2.54 10.45 -2.28
C GLU A 54 -2.68 10.24 -0.77
N PHE A 55 -1.95 9.28 -0.23
CA PHE A 55 -1.94 8.95 1.19
C PHE A 55 -0.53 9.09 1.74
N ASP A 56 -0.35 9.96 2.70
CA ASP A 56 0.88 10.04 3.48
C ASP A 56 0.84 9.01 4.61
N VAL A 57 1.70 8.00 4.53
CA VAL A 57 1.73 6.89 5.48
C VAL A 57 3.13 6.63 6.00
N LEU A 58 3.24 6.24 7.26
CA LEU A 58 4.52 6.03 7.93
C LEU A 58 4.98 4.58 7.75
N VAL A 59 6.24 4.35 7.36
CA VAL A 59 6.81 2.99 7.37
C VAL A 59 6.93 2.50 8.81
N VAL A 60 6.44 1.31 9.13
CA VAL A 60 6.53 0.75 10.49
C VAL A 60 7.14 -0.63 10.55
N ALA A 61 7.28 -1.29 9.39
CA ALA A 61 7.94 -2.59 9.31
C ALA A 61 8.43 -2.86 7.89
N THR A 62 9.38 -3.77 7.79
CA THR A 62 10.00 -4.17 6.52
C THR A 62 9.93 -5.68 6.35
N SER A 63 9.88 -6.10 5.08
CA SER A 63 9.93 -7.50 4.71
C SER A 63 10.92 -7.73 3.57
N TYR A 64 11.61 -8.86 3.64
CA TYR A 64 12.57 -9.26 2.63
C TYR A 64 11.87 -9.73 1.36
N GLY A 65 12.42 -9.35 0.22
CA GLY A 65 11.88 -9.78 -1.06
C GLY A 65 12.16 -11.26 -1.30
N THR A 66 11.21 -11.94 -1.96
CA THR A 66 11.39 -13.31 -2.41
C THR A 66 12.01 -13.32 -3.82
N GLY A 67 12.89 -14.29 -4.10
CA GLY A 67 13.50 -14.52 -5.42
C GLY A 67 14.95 -14.03 -5.58
N ARG A 68 15.60 -14.46 -6.68
CA ARG A 68 17.06 -14.35 -6.88
C ARG A 68 17.62 -12.93 -6.79
N ALA A 69 16.88 -11.93 -7.27
CA ALA A 69 17.33 -10.54 -7.29
C ALA A 69 16.96 -9.74 -6.03
N ARG A 70 16.15 -10.30 -5.13
CA ARG A 70 15.56 -9.59 -3.98
C ARG A 70 15.78 -10.29 -2.63
N SER A 71 16.29 -11.52 -2.65
CA SER A 71 16.58 -12.32 -1.46
C SER A 71 17.56 -11.60 -0.53
N GLY A 72 17.25 -11.60 0.77
CA GLY A 72 18.11 -11.04 1.82
C GLY A 72 18.17 -9.51 1.90
N ARG A 73 17.35 -8.80 1.12
CA ARG A 73 17.28 -7.33 1.16
C ARG A 73 15.88 -6.84 1.46
N CYS A 74 15.76 -5.68 2.10
CA CYS A 74 14.49 -5.02 2.31
C CYS A 74 13.88 -4.57 0.96
N TRP A 75 12.71 -5.11 0.63
CA TRP A 75 12.02 -4.80 -0.65
C TRP A 75 10.55 -4.47 -0.51
N GLN A 76 9.96 -4.77 0.66
CA GLN A 76 8.57 -4.46 0.93
C GLN A 76 8.48 -3.72 2.26
N TYR A 77 7.65 -2.69 2.30
CA TYR A 77 7.40 -1.85 3.45
C TYR A 77 5.95 -2.03 3.89
N VAL A 78 5.74 -2.26 5.18
CA VAL A 78 4.42 -2.15 5.79
C VAL A 78 4.31 -0.75 6.37
N CYS A 79 3.27 -0.04 5.94
CA CYS A 79 3.00 1.31 6.36
C CYS A 79 1.81 1.35 7.32
N ALA A 80 1.75 2.40 8.13
CA ALA A 80 0.74 2.62 9.14
C ALA A 80 0.22 4.06 9.11
N VAL A 81 -0.97 4.21 9.66
CA VAL A 81 -1.57 5.50 10.01
C VAL A 81 -1.43 5.74 11.50
N ALA A 82 -1.22 6.98 11.90
CA ALA A 82 -1.18 7.37 13.31
C ALA A 82 -2.60 7.43 13.88
N GLU A 83 -2.78 6.96 15.12
CA GLU A 83 -3.97 7.29 15.90
C GLU A 83 -3.82 8.68 16.50
N ASP A 84 -4.95 9.39 16.61
CA ASP A 84 -4.97 10.72 17.19
C ASP A 84 -4.38 10.69 18.61
N PRO A 85 -3.44 11.60 18.92
CA PRO A 85 -2.86 11.67 20.25
C PRO A 85 -3.93 12.07 21.27
N PRO A 86 -3.84 11.58 22.52
CA PRO A 86 -4.67 12.07 23.60
C PRO A 86 -4.54 13.59 23.77
N ALA A 87 -5.60 14.24 24.25
CA ALA A 87 -5.60 15.69 24.47
C ALA A 87 -4.39 16.13 25.31
N GLY A 88 -3.59 17.05 24.77
CA GLY A 88 -2.39 17.58 25.41
C GLY A 88 -1.07 16.86 25.08
N ALA A 89 -1.09 15.76 24.31
CA ALA A 89 0.13 15.16 23.77
C ALA A 89 0.52 15.81 22.43
N ALA A 90 1.81 16.09 22.27
CA ALA A 90 2.34 16.75 21.07
C ALA A 90 2.50 15.80 19.86
N GLU A 91 2.68 14.50 20.11
CA GLU A 91 3.00 13.50 19.09
C GLU A 91 2.18 12.21 19.28
N PRO A 92 1.78 11.54 18.17
CA PRO A 92 1.12 10.25 18.24
C PRO A 92 2.06 9.16 18.74
N ARG A 93 1.52 8.25 19.55
CA ARG A 93 2.27 7.09 20.08
C ARG A 93 1.77 5.75 19.60
N VAL A 94 0.61 5.70 18.95
CA VAL A 94 -0.01 4.46 18.50
C VAL A 94 -0.22 4.54 17.00
N PHE A 95 0.21 3.50 16.29
CA PHE A 95 0.17 3.43 14.83
C PHE A 95 -0.51 2.12 14.42
N ARG A 96 -1.46 2.18 13.48
CA ARG A 96 -2.18 1.01 12.96
C ARG A 96 -1.67 0.64 11.58
N SER A 97 -1.29 -0.62 11.38
CA SER A 97 -0.93 -1.15 10.07
C SER A 97 -2.07 -0.88 9.08
N PHE A 98 -1.69 -0.40 7.91
CA PHE A 98 -2.62 0.03 6.87
C PHE A 98 -2.41 -0.75 5.59
N CYS A 99 -1.22 -0.66 5.00
CA CYS A 99 -0.95 -1.25 3.69
C CYS A 99 0.47 -1.78 3.58
N ARG A 100 0.71 -2.58 2.53
CA ARG A 100 2.04 -3.02 2.12
C ARG A 100 2.39 -2.42 0.77
N VAL A 101 3.61 -1.93 0.65
CA VAL A 101 4.15 -1.28 -0.54
C VAL A 101 5.40 -2.02 -0.98
N GLY A 102 5.49 -2.38 -2.25
CA GLY A 102 6.66 -3.09 -2.81
C GLY A 102 6.95 -2.75 -4.27
N THR A 103 6.29 -1.72 -4.81
CA THR A 103 6.39 -1.28 -6.20
C THR A 103 6.39 0.24 -6.24
N GLY A 104 6.94 0.84 -7.29
CA GLY A 104 7.02 2.31 -7.42
C GLY A 104 8.24 2.94 -6.76
N ILE A 105 9.12 2.12 -6.17
CA ILE A 105 10.38 2.55 -5.55
C ILE A 105 11.52 1.93 -6.37
N ASP A 106 12.47 2.76 -6.81
CA ASP A 106 13.64 2.28 -7.54
C ASP A 106 14.68 1.63 -6.62
N ARG A 107 15.67 0.97 -7.23
CA ARG A 107 16.72 0.23 -6.49
C ARG A 107 17.56 1.11 -5.58
N GLU A 108 17.82 2.34 -6.00
CA GLU A 108 18.66 3.28 -5.26
C GLU A 108 17.91 3.77 -4.01
N THR A 109 16.65 4.15 -4.18
CA THR A 109 15.75 4.54 -3.10
C THR A 109 15.55 3.41 -2.11
N HIS A 110 15.38 2.17 -2.58
CA HIS A 110 15.36 0.99 -1.70
C HIS A 110 16.63 0.89 -0.84
N ALA A 111 17.82 1.08 -1.43
CA ALA A 111 19.08 1.03 -0.69
C ALA A 111 19.21 2.16 0.34
N ARG A 112 18.76 3.38 -0.01
CA ARG A 112 18.74 4.53 0.91
C ARG A 112 17.80 4.30 2.08
N LEU A 113 16.59 3.80 1.81
CA LEU A 113 15.61 3.45 2.83
C LEU A 113 16.13 2.34 3.75
N GLU A 114 16.72 1.29 3.19
CA GLU A 114 17.32 0.20 3.96
C GLU A 114 18.42 0.74 4.89
N ALA A 115 19.35 1.55 4.38
CA ALA A 115 20.44 2.14 5.17
C ALA A 115 19.92 3.08 6.29
N TYR A 116 18.84 3.82 6.04
CA TYR A 116 18.26 4.74 7.02
C TYR A 116 17.45 4.01 8.10
N LEU A 117 16.65 3.01 7.73
CA LEU A 117 15.71 2.35 8.65
C LEU A 117 16.37 1.27 9.50
N ASP A 118 17.41 0.59 8.98
CA ASP A 118 18.02 -0.57 9.66
C ASP A 118 18.56 -0.27 11.08
N PRO A 119 19.25 0.87 11.34
CA PRO A 119 19.70 1.23 12.68
C PRO A 119 18.57 1.46 13.70
N HIS A 120 17.36 1.72 13.20
CA HIS A 120 16.16 2.00 14.00
C HIS A 120 15.16 0.84 13.98
N SER A 121 15.58 -0.31 13.46
CA SER A 121 14.78 -1.50 13.31
C SER A 121 15.12 -2.55 14.36
N VAL A 122 14.12 -3.34 14.76
CA VAL A 122 14.29 -4.54 15.56
C VAL A 122 13.72 -5.73 14.82
N ASP A 123 14.31 -6.91 15.02
CA ASP A 123 13.78 -8.14 14.45
C ASP A 123 12.37 -8.41 14.98
N TYR A 124 11.45 -8.74 14.06
CA TYR A 124 10.08 -9.01 14.39
C TYR A 124 9.95 -10.40 15.02
N ASP A 125 9.58 -10.42 16.29
CA ASP A 125 9.37 -11.65 17.06
C ASP A 125 7.89 -11.83 17.43
N LYS A 126 7.26 -12.86 16.84
CA LYS A 126 5.86 -13.21 17.09
C LYS A 126 5.58 -13.61 18.54
N ALA A 127 6.60 -13.95 19.34
CA ALA A 127 6.45 -14.25 20.77
C ALA A 127 6.42 -12.99 21.64
N LYS A 128 6.99 -11.87 21.17
CA LYS A 128 7.06 -10.60 21.94
C LYS A 128 5.85 -9.69 21.75
N ARG A 129 5.05 -9.92 20.70
CA ARG A 129 3.79 -9.18 20.48
C ARG A 129 2.73 -9.58 21.48
N LYS A 130 1.91 -8.61 21.89
CA LYS A 130 0.78 -8.82 22.81
C LYS A 130 -0.53 -8.72 22.04
N ARG A 131 -1.47 -9.63 22.29
CA ARG A 131 -2.81 -9.56 21.71
C ARG A 131 -3.69 -8.62 22.54
N GLN A 132 -4.33 -7.67 21.88
CA GLN A 132 -5.28 -6.73 22.48
C GLN A 132 -6.71 -7.29 22.42
N ALA A 133 -7.61 -6.68 23.20
CA ALA A 133 -9.01 -7.14 23.31
C ALA A 133 -9.78 -7.02 21.99
N ASP A 134 -9.42 -6.05 21.14
CA ASP A 134 -9.97 -5.86 19.78
C ASP A 134 -9.39 -6.84 18.75
N GLY A 135 -8.56 -7.79 19.18
CA GLY A 135 -7.95 -8.80 18.33
C GLY A 135 -6.64 -8.36 17.67
N ALA A 136 -6.24 -7.09 17.77
CA ALA A 136 -5.00 -6.59 17.19
C ALA A 136 -3.77 -7.14 17.92
N TRP A 137 -2.67 -7.32 17.18
CA TRP A 137 -1.36 -7.67 17.72
C TRP A 137 -0.50 -6.43 17.87
N VAL A 138 0.01 -6.17 19.08
CA VAL A 138 0.77 -4.97 19.38
C VAL A 138 2.23 -5.28 19.63
N VAL A 139 3.09 -4.56 18.93
CA VAL A 139 4.53 -4.47 19.20
C VAL A 139 4.79 -3.12 19.88
N THR A 140 5.56 -3.12 20.97
CA THR A 140 5.99 -1.89 21.65
C THR A 140 7.47 -1.68 21.40
N MET A 141 7.80 -0.52 20.84
CA MET A 141 9.18 -0.12 20.53
C MET A 141 9.89 0.45 21.76
N PRO A 142 11.24 0.46 21.78
CA PRO A 142 12.00 1.06 22.88
C PRO A 142 11.65 2.54 23.15
N SER A 143 11.24 3.30 22.12
CA SER A 143 10.74 4.68 22.27
C SER A 143 9.43 4.81 23.05
N GLY A 144 8.74 3.68 23.30
CA GLY A 144 7.40 3.61 23.87
C GLY A 144 6.28 3.73 22.84
N CYS A 145 6.60 3.89 21.55
CA CYS A 145 5.59 3.83 20.48
C CYS A 145 5.03 2.41 20.32
N GLN A 146 3.76 2.31 19.98
CA GLN A 146 3.04 1.06 19.77
C GLN A 146 2.62 0.94 18.32
N ILE A 147 2.90 -0.23 17.72
CA ILE A 147 2.47 -0.57 16.38
C ILE A 147 1.46 -1.71 16.48
N ARG A 148 0.27 -1.49 15.94
CA ARG A 148 -0.85 -2.44 15.94
C ARG A 148 -0.95 -3.10 14.57
N PHE A 149 -0.80 -4.42 14.55
CA PHE A 149 -0.97 -5.28 13.39
C PHE A 149 -2.34 -5.97 13.45
N SER A 150 -3.01 -6.15 12.30
CA SER A 150 -4.25 -6.93 12.21
C SER A 150 -4.02 -8.41 12.47
N GLY A 151 -2.78 -8.90 12.27
CA GLY A 151 -2.45 -10.32 12.37
C GLY A 151 -2.77 -11.11 11.11
N SER A 152 -3.18 -10.44 10.03
CA SER A 152 -3.32 -11.04 8.72
C SER A 152 -2.00 -11.66 8.26
N PRO A 153 -2.00 -12.84 7.62
CA PRO A 153 -0.80 -13.40 6.99
C PRO A 153 -0.15 -12.45 5.98
N LYS A 154 -0.94 -11.54 5.38
CA LYS A 154 -0.44 -10.50 4.47
C LYS A 154 0.41 -9.43 5.16
N GLU A 155 0.43 -9.39 6.50
CA GLU A 155 1.26 -8.50 7.31
C GLU A 155 2.51 -9.21 7.86
N GLU A 156 2.92 -10.36 7.32
CA GLU A 156 4.14 -11.01 7.74
C GLU A 156 5.39 -10.18 7.39
N VAL A 157 6.12 -9.77 8.42
CA VAL A 157 7.27 -8.87 8.34
C VAL A 157 8.50 -9.51 9.01
N HIS A 158 9.67 -8.97 8.69
CA HIS A 158 10.94 -9.44 9.21
C HIS A 158 11.50 -8.50 10.27
N LYS A 159 11.33 -7.18 10.09
CA LYS A 159 11.75 -6.16 11.06
C LYS A 159 10.64 -5.15 11.28
N VAL A 160 10.64 -4.56 12.48
CA VAL A 160 9.75 -3.46 12.88
C VAL A 160 10.60 -2.23 13.12
N VAL A 161 10.19 -1.09 12.55
CA VAL A 161 10.91 0.19 12.61
C VAL A 161 10.30 1.06 13.70
N ASP A 162 11.13 1.76 14.48
CA ASP A 162 10.64 2.71 15.46
C ASP A 162 9.95 3.90 14.75
N PRO A 163 8.64 4.17 15.00
CA PRO A 163 7.92 5.24 14.33
C PRO A 163 8.57 6.62 14.46
N ARG A 164 9.33 6.88 15.54
CA ARG A 164 10.03 8.15 15.75
C ARG A 164 11.23 8.38 14.83
N HIS A 165 11.75 7.31 14.25
CA HIS A 165 12.93 7.33 13.38
C HIS A 165 12.63 6.69 12.02
N SER A 166 11.39 6.84 11.57
CA SER A 166 10.93 6.29 10.30
C SER A 166 10.72 7.39 9.25
N VAL A 167 10.20 7.00 8.09
CA VAL A 167 9.92 7.86 6.94
C VAL A 167 8.46 7.79 6.56
N VAL A 168 7.93 8.92 6.09
CA VAL A 168 6.62 9.00 5.46
C VAL A 168 6.79 8.72 3.96
N LEU A 169 5.94 7.87 3.41
CA LEU A 169 5.81 7.63 1.99
C LEU A 169 4.47 8.18 1.52
N SER A 170 4.51 8.94 0.43
CA SER A 170 3.29 9.36 -0.27
C SER A 170 2.90 8.28 -1.27
N LEU A 171 1.74 7.67 -1.04
CA LEU A 171 1.22 6.56 -1.84
C LEU A 171 0.10 7.03 -2.73
N LEU A 172 0.23 6.70 -4.02
CA LEU A 172 -0.87 6.83 -4.96
C LEU A 172 -1.66 5.52 -4.99
N ALA A 173 -2.93 5.60 -4.60
CA ALA A 173 -3.83 4.46 -4.63
C ALA A 173 -5.20 4.85 -5.17
N ASP A 174 -5.91 3.84 -5.67
CA ASP A 174 -7.32 3.96 -6.02
C ASP A 174 -8.17 3.76 -4.77
N ARG A 175 -9.07 4.72 -4.46
CA ARG A 175 -9.99 4.63 -3.31
C ARG A 175 -11.34 4.12 -3.78
N ARG A 176 -11.78 3.01 -3.17
CA ARG A 176 -13.16 2.52 -3.32
C ARG A 176 -13.80 2.20 -1.99
N ILE A 177 -15.00 2.72 -1.79
CA ILE A 177 -15.82 2.42 -0.61
C ILE A 177 -16.66 1.19 -0.93
N ILE A 178 -16.19 0.03 -0.48
CA ILE A 178 -16.97 -1.21 -0.56
C ILE A 178 -17.83 -1.29 0.69
N ARG A 179 -19.16 -1.19 0.55
CA ARG A 179 -20.08 -1.43 1.66
C ARG A 179 -20.00 -2.91 2.04
N SER A 180 -19.65 -3.20 3.29
CA SER A 180 -19.82 -4.55 3.84
C SER A 180 -21.29 -4.93 3.77
N LYS A 181 -21.57 -6.14 3.30
CA LYS A 181 -22.87 -6.79 3.51
C LYS A 181 -23.03 -7.19 4.97
#